data_AF-A0A935E2D1-F1
#
_entry.id   AF-A0A935E2D1-F1
#
_cell.length_a   1.000
_cell.length_b   1.000
_cell.length_c   1.000
_cell.angle_alpha   90.00
_cell.angle_beta   90.00
_cell.angle_gamma   90.00
#
_symmetry.space_group_name_H-M   'P 1'
#
loop_
_entity.id
_entity.type
_entity.pdbx_description
1 polymer ?
#
loop_
_entity_poly.entity_id
_entity_poly.type
_entity_poly.pdbx_seq_one_letter_code
_entity_poly.pdbx_strand_id
1 'polypeptide(L)'
;MNTSSPLWKKRLVLSALAAILPLSAVADGRHSASSLHGRCDGPPPVGNVAMYPHHEMGRPGMHPGMMPHLPFLHRIELSEAQQDKVFDLMTANLPAERAKAKLARKAMDDLRKLGAADAFDPVKARELAAAHSQAMADLLVMRAETEAKVRALLTAEQRSRIDAAERDGGGRCAPSKRS
;
A
#
# COMPACT_ATOMS: atom_id res chain seq x y z
N MET A 1 5.10 36.52 49.18
CA MET A 1 5.49 36.03 47.85
C MET A 1 5.79 34.54 47.99
N ASN A 2 4.94 33.70 47.41
CA ASN A 2 5.01 32.24 47.48
C ASN A 2 5.95 31.72 46.40
N THR A 3 6.93 30.90 46.75
CA THR A 3 7.71 30.10 45.79
C THR A 3 7.61 28.63 46.16
N SER A 4 6.54 27.98 45.69
CA SER A 4 6.41 26.53 45.72
C SER A 4 7.14 25.93 44.52
N SER A 5 8.25 25.25 44.79
CA SER A 5 8.96 24.42 43.81
C SER A 5 8.28 23.05 43.68
N PRO A 6 7.84 22.62 42.48
CA PRO A 6 7.18 21.32 42.33
C PRO A 6 8.19 20.15 42.31
N LEU A 7 8.06 19.35 43.36
CA LEU A 7 8.64 18.03 43.58
C LEU A 7 8.00 17.00 42.63
N TRP A 8 8.64 16.68 41.50
CA TRP A 8 8.27 15.50 40.70
C TRP A 8 9.42 14.91 39.86
N LYS A 9 10.66 15.24 40.23
CA LYS A 9 11.83 14.51 39.74
C LYS A 9 11.68 13.01 40.02
N LYS A 10 12.06 12.21 39.03
CA LYS A 10 12.39 10.77 39.06
C LYS A 10 11.23 9.80 38.79
N ARG A 11 10.98 9.52 37.51
CA ARG A 11 10.62 8.16 37.05
C ARG A 11 11.36 7.83 35.75
N LEU A 12 12.57 7.32 35.92
CA LEU A 12 13.32 6.55 34.93
C LEU A 12 13.58 5.19 35.58
N VAL A 13 12.90 4.14 35.12
CA VAL A 13 13.33 2.75 35.31
C VAL A 13 13.14 2.03 33.98
N LEU A 14 14.27 1.73 33.36
CA LEU A 14 14.44 0.76 32.30
C LEU A 14 14.27 -0.66 32.89
N SER A 15 13.55 -1.53 32.21
CA SER A 15 13.71 -2.98 32.38
C SER A 15 13.78 -3.66 31.02
N ALA A 16 14.71 -4.60 30.93
CA ALA A 16 15.40 -5.06 29.75
C ALA A 16 14.71 -6.20 28.97
N LEU A 17 15.28 -6.37 27.78
CA LEU A 17 15.06 -7.28 26.66
C LEU A 17 15.24 -8.79 26.94
N ALA A 18 14.65 -9.60 26.04
CA ALA A 18 15.05 -10.96 25.59
C ALA A 18 14.71 -12.16 26.52
N ALA A 19 14.34 -13.37 26.07
CA ALA A 19 14.58 -14.06 24.80
C ALA A 19 13.50 -15.15 24.56
N ILE A 20 12.89 -15.23 23.38
CA ILE A 20 13.14 -16.21 22.29
C ILE A 20 12.58 -17.62 22.56
N LEU A 21 11.41 -17.88 21.95
CA LEU A 21 10.94 -19.21 21.51
C LEU A 21 11.86 -19.75 20.41
N PRO A 22 12.25 -21.04 20.44
CA PRO A 22 12.06 -21.82 19.21
C PRO A 22 11.87 -23.34 19.45
N LEU A 23 10.99 -23.97 18.68
CA LEU A 23 11.40 -24.98 17.70
C LEU A 23 10.22 -25.37 16.82
N SER A 24 10.30 -24.94 15.56
CA SER A 24 9.42 -25.37 14.48
C SER A 24 9.68 -26.83 14.16
N ALA A 25 8.63 -27.65 14.18
CA ALA A 25 8.64 -28.95 13.55
C ALA A 25 8.77 -28.77 12.03
N VAL A 26 9.87 -29.24 11.44
CA VAL A 26 9.97 -29.39 9.99
C VAL A 26 9.29 -30.72 9.64
N ALA A 27 8.10 -30.66 9.05
CA ALA A 27 7.52 -31.79 8.36
C ALA A 27 8.01 -31.74 6.92
N ASP A 28 8.92 -32.64 6.59
CA ASP A 28 9.42 -32.89 5.24
C ASP A 28 8.27 -33.52 4.43
N GLY A 29 7.57 -32.68 3.68
CA GLY A 29 6.49 -33.06 2.77
C GLY A 29 6.95 -32.98 1.32
N ARG A 30 7.99 -33.74 0.95
CA ARG A 30 8.26 -34.04 -0.46
C ARG A 30 7.17 -34.94 -1.03
N HIS A 31 6.08 -34.33 -1.49
CA HIS A 31 5.22 -34.91 -2.51
C HIS A 31 5.31 -34.09 -3.79
N SER A 32 6.26 -34.54 -4.61
CA SER A 32 6.08 -34.82 -6.03
C SER A 32 4.74 -34.43 -6.67
N ALA A 33 4.88 -33.80 -7.83
CA ALA A 33 3.99 -33.90 -8.98
C ALA A 33 2.59 -33.32 -8.80
N SER A 34 2.41 -32.09 -9.29
CA SER A 34 1.80 -31.86 -10.61
C SER A 34 1.35 -30.42 -10.70
N SER A 35 1.83 -29.74 -11.73
CA SER A 35 1.22 -28.51 -12.24
C SER A 35 -0.21 -28.83 -12.67
N LEU A 36 -1.15 -28.71 -11.73
CA LEU A 36 -2.57 -28.57 -12.02
C LEU A 36 -2.90 -27.12 -11.73
N HIS A 37 -2.63 -26.28 -12.73
CA HIS A 37 -3.32 -25.03 -12.91
C HIS A 37 -4.83 -25.33 -12.78
N GLY A 38 -5.43 -24.88 -11.68
CA GLY A 38 -6.88 -24.79 -11.59
C GLY A 38 -7.36 -23.96 -12.77
N ARG A 39 -8.01 -24.63 -13.72
CA ARG A 39 -8.55 -24.06 -14.94
C ARG A 39 -9.55 -22.97 -14.54
N CYS A 40 -9.14 -21.71 -14.69
CA CYS A 40 -10.09 -20.63 -14.88
C CYS A 40 -10.61 -20.79 -16.30
N ASP A 41 -11.82 -21.33 -16.48
CA ASP A 41 -12.49 -21.37 -17.80
C ASP A 41 -12.97 -19.95 -18.16
N GLY A 42 -12.02 -19.05 -18.40
CA GLY A 42 -12.21 -17.90 -19.29
C GLY A 42 -11.90 -18.35 -20.73
N PRO A 43 -12.48 -17.72 -21.76
CA PRO A 43 -12.14 -18.04 -23.14
C PRO A 43 -10.61 -17.97 -23.31
N PRO A 44 -9.98 -18.93 -24.03
CA PRO A 44 -8.54 -18.97 -24.16
C PRO A 44 -8.05 -17.68 -24.83
N PRO A 45 -6.97 -17.04 -24.35
CA PRO A 45 -6.29 -16.05 -25.15
C PRO A 45 -5.68 -16.80 -26.34
N VAL A 46 -6.38 -16.80 -27.46
CA VAL A 46 -5.82 -17.17 -28.75
C VAL A 46 -4.57 -16.33 -28.97
N GLY A 47 -3.48 -17.02 -29.30
CA GLY A 47 -2.15 -16.45 -29.36
C GLY A 47 -2.10 -15.16 -30.16
N ASN A 48 -1.63 -14.12 -29.49
CA ASN A 48 -0.61 -13.19 -29.94
C ASN A 48 -0.12 -12.54 -28.64
N VAL A 49 1.20 -12.45 -28.45
CA VAL A 49 1.75 -11.47 -27.51
C VAL A 49 1.43 -10.11 -28.12
N ALA A 50 0.19 -9.67 -27.96
CA ALA A 50 -0.17 -8.28 -28.08
C ALA A 50 0.48 -7.62 -26.86
N MET A 51 1.77 -7.31 -27.02
CA MET A 51 2.32 -6.08 -26.49
C MET A 51 1.19 -5.06 -26.59
N TYR A 52 0.61 -4.67 -25.45
CA TYR A 52 -0.21 -3.47 -25.42
C TYR A 52 0.57 -2.44 -26.23
N PRO A 53 -0.03 -1.76 -27.23
CA PRO A 53 0.68 -0.72 -27.93
C PRO A 53 1.15 0.26 -26.86
N HIS A 54 2.44 0.16 -26.51
CA HIS A 54 3.12 1.16 -25.74
C HIS A 54 3.05 2.38 -26.65
N HIS A 55 2.07 3.23 -26.39
CA HIS A 55 2.03 4.57 -26.94
C HIS A 55 3.32 5.25 -26.51
N GLU A 56 4.35 5.11 -27.34
CA GLU A 56 5.46 6.04 -27.39
C GLU A 56 4.90 7.37 -27.89
N MET A 57 4.48 8.21 -26.95
CA MET A 57 4.49 9.66 -27.09
C MET A 57 4.63 10.27 -25.68
N GLY A 58 5.88 10.59 -25.30
CA GLY A 58 6.18 11.75 -24.45
C GLY A 58 5.94 11.66 -22.94
N ARG A 59 7.06 11.71 -22.20
CA ARG A 59 7.22 12.37 -20.87
C ARG A 59 6.61 11.70 -19.60
N PRO A 60 7.23 11.93 -18.42
CA PRO A 60 6.90 11.26 -17.16
C PRO A 60 5.61 11.81 -16.58
N GLY A 61 4.50 11.12 -16.80
CA GLY A 61 3.17 11.53 -16.36
C GLY A 61 2.33 10.37 -15.87
N MET A 62 2.62 9.86 -14.68
CA MET A 62 1.49 9.48 -13.81
C MET A 62 0.67 10.77 -13.68
N HIS A 63 -0.53 10.80 -14.26
CA HIS A 63 -1.37 12.00 -14.36
C HIS A 63 -1.29 12.85 -13.06
N PRO A 64 -0.71 14.06 -13.11
CA PRO A 64 -0.64 14.93 -11.95
C PRO A 64 -2.04 15.49 -11.70
N GLY A 65 -2.85 14.76 -10.93
CA GLY A 65 -4.25 15.15 -10.68
C GLY A 65 -5.24 14.02 -10.53
N MET A 66 -4.85 12.75 -10.72
CA MET A 66 -5.70 11.66 -10.24
C MET A 66 -5.67 11.69 -8.70
N MET A 67 -6.74 12.21 -8.11
CA MET A 67 -7.03 12.09 -6.68
C MET A 67 -6.79 10.64 -6.24
N PRO A 68 -6.28 10.39 -5.03
CA PRO A 68 -6.16 9.02 -4.54
C PRO A 68 -7.55 8.36 -4.62
N HIS A 69 -7.65 7.32 -5.43
CA HIS A 69 -8.90 6.61 -5.62
C HIS A 69 -9.13 5.79 -4.35
N LEU A 70 -10.11 6.17 -3.55
CA LEU A 70 -10.58 5.39 -2.41
C LEU A 70 -11.57 4.34 -2.96
N PRO A 71 -11.14 3.10 -3.24
CA PRO A 71 -11.91 2.19 -4.07
C PRO A 71 -13.25 1.80 -3.45
N PHE A 72 -13.32 1.84 -2.11
CA PHE A 72 -14.51 1.51 -1.34
C PHE A 72 -15.61 2.58 -1.43
N LEU A 73 -15.29 3.84 -1.77
CA LEU A 73 -16.29 4.90 -1.88
C LEU A 73 -17.19 4.75 -3.10
N HIS A 74 -16.73 4.10 -4.17
CA HIS A 74 -17.55 3.87 -5.37
C HIS A 74 -18.77 2.95 -5.14
N ARG A 75 -18.89 2.36 -3.94
CA ARG A 75 -19.94 1.40 -3.59
C ARG A 75 -20.98 1.96 -2.62
N ILE A 76 -20.84 3.23 -2.22
CA ILE A 76 -21.74 3.89 -1.30
C ILE A 76 -22.05 5.32 -1.76
N GLU A 77 -23.30 5.74 -1.58
CA GLU A 77 -23.67 7.13 -1.75
C GLU A 77 -23.21 7.96 -0.55
N LEU A 78 -22.54 9.08 -0.82
CA LEU A 78 -22.12 10.06 0.19
C LEU A 78 -23.02 11.29 0.10
N SER A 79 -23.44 11.84 1.25
CA SER A 79 -24.08 13.16 1.28
C SER A 79 -23.11 14.26 0.83
N GLU A 80 -23.63 15.38 0.33
CA GLU A 80 -22.81 16.54 -0.09
C GLU A 80 -21.83 16.97 1.02
N ALA A 81 -22.32 17.10 2.25
CA ALA A 81 -21.48 17.44 3.41
C ALA A 81 -20.39 16.39 3.74
N GLN A 82 -20.59 15.12 3.37
CA GLN A 82 -19.54 14.09 3.48
C GLN A 82 -18.55 14.19 2.33
N GLN A 83 -19.02 14.45 1.10
CA GLN A 83 -18.17 14.62 -0.08
C GLN A 83 -17.19 15.78 0.10
N ASP A 84 -17.67 16.93 0.59
CA ASP A 84 -16.83 18.09 0.87
C ASP A 84 -15.72 17.77 1.87
N LYS A 85 -16.06 17.10 2.98
CA LYS A 85 -15.06 16.70 3.98
C LYS A 85 -14.03 15.71 3.44
N VAL A 86 -14.47 14.78 2.57
CA VAL A 86 -13.55 13.87 1.88
C VAL A 86 -12.63 14.65 0.96
N PHE A 87 -13.17 15.57 0.17
CA PHE A 87 -12.40 16.40 -0.76
C PHE A 87 -11.35 17.25 -0.05
N ASP A 88 -11.74 17.93 1.04
CA ASP A 88 -10.84 18.75 1.85
C ASP A 88 -9.69 17.92 2.42
N LEU A 89 -10.02 16.76 2.99
CA LEU A 89 -9.03 15.85 3.55
C LEU A 89 -8.02 15.39 2.49
N MET A 90 -8.51 15.00 1.32
CA MET A 90 -7.66 14.51 0.24
C MET A 90 -6.76 15.62 -0.29
N THR A 91 -7.34 16.80 -0.54
CA THR A 91 -6.61 17.96 -1.06
C THR A 91 -5.54 18.44 -0.09
N ALA A 92 -5.82 18.40 1.22
CA ALA A 92 -4.84 18.73 2.26
C ALA A 92 -3.63 17.77 2.27
N ASN A 93 -3.83 16.49 1.95
CA ASN A 93 -2.76 15.49 1.94
C ASN A 93 -1.92 15.50 0.66
N LEU A 94 -2.48 15.98 -0.47
CA LEU A 94 -1.83 15.95 -1.78
C LEU A 94 -0.39 16.51 -1.81
N PRO A 95 -0.03 17.64 -1.15
CA PRO A 95 1.33 18.15 -1.19
C PRO A 95 2.35 17.19 -0.57
N ALA A 96 2.01 16.58 0.56
CA ALA A 96 2.88 15.64 1.28
C ALA A 96 3.07 14.35 0.46
N GLU A 97 1.98 13.81 -0.09
CA GLU A 97 2.04 12.63 -0.96
C GLU A 97 2.89 12.90 -2.21
N ARG A 98 2.70 14.06 -2.87
CA ARG A 98 3.49 14.45 -4.05
C ARG A 98 4.98 14.54 -3.72
N ALA A 99 5.34 15.05 -2.54
CA ALA A 99 6.72 15.12 -2.10
C ALA A 99 7.34 13.72 -1.93
N LYS A 100 6.65 12.80 -1.27
CA LYS A 100 7.10 11.40 -1.10
C LYS A 100 7.18 10.65 -2.43
N ALA A 101 6.19 10.82 -3.30
CA ALA A 101 6.19 10.24 -4.65
C ALA A 101 7.34 10.78 -5.52
N LYS A 102 7.73 12.04 -5.33
CA LYS A 102 8.92 12.60 -6.00
C LYS A 102 10.21 11.95 -5.47
N LEU A 103 10.30 11.71 -4.16
CA LEU A 103 11.45 11.03 -3.56
C LEU A 103 11.57 9.60 -4.08
N ALA A 104 10.49 8.83 -4.05
CA ALA A 104 10.44 7.45 -4.54
C ALA A 104 10.87 7.37 -6.01
N ARG A 105 10.34 8.25 -6.87
CA ARG A 105 10.72 8.33 -8.29
C ARG A 105 12.20 8.66 -8.47
N LYS A 106 12.70 9.68 -7.77
CA LYS A 106 14.11 10.08 -7.87
C LYS A 106 15.05 8.95 -7.45
N ALA A 107 14.79 8.30 -6.33
CA ALA A 107 15.60 7.18 -5.84
C ALA A 107 15.64 6.03 -6.86
N MET A 108 14.50 5.71 -7.49
CA MET A 108 14.43 4.69 -8.53
C MET A 108 15.15 5.11 -9.81
N ASP A 109 15.00 6.38 -10.24
CA ASP A 109 15.69 6.91 -11.42
C ASP A 109 17.21 6.89 -11.23
N ASP A 110 17.69 7.28 -10.05
CA ASP A 110 19.11 7.27 -9.74
C ASP A 110 19.65 5.83 -9.60
N LEU A 111 18.85 4.87 -9.10
CA LEU A 111 19.21 3.46 -9.09
C LEU A 111 19.31 2.89 -10.52
N ARG A 112 18.38 3.24 -11.42
CA ARG A 112 18.46 2.84 -12.82
C ARG A 112 19.70 3.40 -13.52
N LYS A 113 20.04 4.67 -13.27
CA LYS A 113 21.28 5.28 -13.78
C LYS A 113 22.52 4.58 -13.24
N LEU A 114 22.54 4.23 -11.96
CA LEU A 114 23.66 3.50 -11.35
C LEU A 114 23.85 2.11 -11.98
N GLY A 115 22.76 1.41 -12.30
CA GLY A 115 22.83 0.11 -12.99
C GLY A 115 23.31 0.19 -14.45
N ALA A 116 23.25 1.37 -15.06
CA ALA A 116 23.71 1.62 -16.43
C ALA A 116 25.10 2.28 -16.49
N ALA A 117 25.73 2.55 -15.34
CA ALA A 117 27.05 3.16 -15.27
C ALA A 117 28.16 2.13 -15.54
N ASP A 118 29.32 2.58 -16.02
CA ASP A 118 30.48 1.72 -16.29
C ASP A 118 31.01 1.01 -15.04
N ALA A 119 30.82 1.62 -13.86
CA ALA A 119 31.18 1.06 -12.56
C ALA A 119 29.96 1.02 -11.64
N PHE A 120 29.68 -0.17 -11.11
CA PHE A 120 28.57 -0.39 -10.18
C PHE A 120 29.02 -0.26 -8.73
N ASP A 121 28.34 0.60 -7.97
CA ASP A 121 28.52 0.73 -6.52
C ASP A 121 27.39 0.00 -5.77
N PRO A 122 27.67 -1.18 -5.18
CA PRO A 122 26.65 -1.96 -4.48
C PRO A 122 26.16 -1.30 -3.18
N VAL A 123 26.96 -0.43 -2.55
CA VAL A 123 26.56 0.27 -1.33
C VAL A 123 25.54 1.34 -1.69
N LYS A 124 25.86 2.16 -2.68
CA LYS A 124 24.95 3.20 -3.19
C LYS A 124 23.65 2.61 -3.77
N ALA A 125 23.73 1.46 -4.44
CA ALA A 125 22.55 0.77 -4.94
C ALA A 125 21.58 0.38 -3.81
N ARG A 126 22.11 -0.14 -2.70
CA ARG A 126 21.31 -0.47 -1.51
C ARG A 126 20.71 0.76 -0.84
N GLU A 127 21.46 1.86 -0.75
CA GLU A 127 20.95 3.12 -0.20
C GLU A 127 19.79 3.68 -1.03
N LEU A 128 19.91 3.69 -2.36
CA LEU A 128 18.85 4.14 -3.26
C LEU A 128 17.61 3.24 -3.19
N ALA A 129 17.81 1.92 -3.12
CA ALA A 129 16.72 0.97 -2.93
C ALA A 129 15.98 1.18 -1.59
N ALA A 130 16.73 1.40 -0.50
CA ALA A 130 16.16 1.69 0.82
C ALA A 130 15.41 3.03 0.84
N ALA A 131 15.94 4.07 0.19
CA ALA A 131 15.25 5.35 0.07
C ALA A 131 13.94 5.23 -0.72
N HIS A 132 13.94 4.43 -1.80
CA HIS A 132 12.73 4.16 -2.56
C HIS A 132 11.68 3.41 -1.73
N SER A 133 12.07 2.30 -1.08
CA SER A 133 11.13 1.48 -0.31
C SER A 133 10.56 2.24 0.88
N GLN A 134 11.37 3.05 1.58
CA GLN A 134 10.89 3.89 2.68
C GLN A 134 9.85 4.92 2.19
N ALA A 135 10.11 5.61 1.07
CA ALA A 135 9.14 6.56 0.53
C ALA A 135 7.82 5.89 0.08
N MET A 136 7.90 4.67 -0.45
CA MET A 136 6.72 3.89 -0.78
C MET A 136 5.96 3.42 0.46
N ALA A 137 6.66 3.01 1.52
CA ALA A 137 6.05 2.66 2.79
C ALA A 137 5.31 3.85 3.40
N ASP A 138 5.93 5.03 3.40
CA ASP A 138 5.30 6.27 3.89
C ASP A 138 4.01 6.59 3.10
N LEU A 139 4.02 6.45 1.78
CA LEU A 139 2.84 6.65 0.94
C LEU A 139 1.70 5.67 1.27
N LEU A 140 2.03 4.40 1.53
CA LEU A 140 1.04 3.39 1.92
C LEU A 140 0.40 3.73 3.27
N VAL A 141 1.20 4.20 4.23
CA VAL A 141 0.70 4.64 5.54
C VAL A 141 -0.19 5.89 5.39
N MET A 142 0.24 6.90 4.62
CA MET A 142 -0.57 8.10 4.34
C MET A 142 -1.93 7.74 3.73
N ARG A 143 -1.94 6.78 2.79
CA ARG A 143 -3.17 6.25 2.22
C ARG A 143 -4.04 5.58 3.31
N ALA A 144 -3.49 4.65 4.07
CA ALA A 144 -4.24 3.94 5.12
C ALA A 144 -4.83 4.90 6.17
N GLU A 145 -4.09 5.93 6.58
CA GLU A 145 -4.58 6.98 7.47
C GLU A 145 -5.73 7.77 6.86
N THR A 146 -5.63 8.09 5.58
CA THR A 146 -6.70 8.77 4.83
C THR A 146 -7.95 7.89 4.76
N GLU A 147 -7.79 6.61 4.43
CA GLU A 147 -8.89 5.64 4.40
C GLU A 147 -9.57 5.52 5.76
N ALA A 148 -8.80 5.47 6.86
CA ALA A 148 -9.32 5.42 8.22
C ALA A 148 -10.12 6.68 8.59
N LYS A 149 -9.60 7.87 8.27
CA LYS A 149 -10.29 9.14 8.52
C LYS A 149 -11.58 9.24 7.71
N VAL A 150 -11.57 8.82 6.45
CA VAL A 150 -12.78 8.80 5.61
C VAL A 150 -13.81 7.82 6.17
N ARG A 151 -13.41 6.61 6.59
CA ARG A 151 -14.32 5.64 7.22
C ARG A 151 -14.98 6.20 8.49
N ALA A 152 -14.29 7.06 9.23
CA ALA A 152 -14.85 7.73 10.41
C ALA A 152 -15.93 8.78 10.07
N LEU A 153 -15.98 9.29 8.84
CA LEU A 153 -17.04 10.19 8.36
C LEU A 153 -18.32 9.45 7.94
N LEU A 154 -18.26 8.13 7.81
CA LEU A 154 -19.36 7.31 7.31
C LEU A 154 -20.32 6.88 8.42
N THR A 155 -21.60 6.76 8.07
CA THR A 155 -22.61 6.18 8.96
C THR A 155 -22.32 4.69 9.20
N ALA A 156 -22.88 4.14 10.28
CA ALA A 156 -22.76 2.70 10.56
C ALA A 156 -23.28 1.83 9.41
N GLU A 157 -24.36 2.27 8.76
CA GLU A 157 -24.96 1.57 7.63
C GLU A 157 -24.07 1.61 6.36
N GLN A 158 -23.50 2.78 6.05
CA GLN A 158 -22.53 2.92 4.94
C GLN A 158 -21.30 2.03 5.16
N ARG A 159 -20.76 1.96 6.39
CA ARG A 159 -19.66 1.05 6.73
C ARG A 159 -20.02 -0.41 6.54
N SER A 160 -21.21 -0.82 7.00
CA SER A 160 -21.70 -2.19 6.81
C SER A 160 -21.82 -2.57 5.32
N ARG A 161 -22.25 -1.62 4.46
CA ARG A 161 -22.31 -1.85 3.00
C ARG A 161 -20.93 -2.06 2.38
N ILE A 162 -19.93 -1.27 2.80
CA ILE A 162 -18.54 -1.45 2.35
C ILE A 162 -18.03 -2.83 2.75
N ASP A 163 -18.18 -3.19 4.03
CA ASP A 163 -17.64 -4.45 4.57
C ASP A 163 -18.33 -5.67 3.93
N ALA A 164 -19.63 -5.58 3.62
CA ALA A 164 -20.34 -6.61 2.86
C ALA A 164 -19.77 -6.75 1.43
N ALA A 165 -19.61 -5.64 0.72
CA ALA A 165 -19.09 -5.66 -0.64
C ALA A 165 -17.61 -6.11 -0.71
N GLU A 166 -16.81 -5.89 0.32
CA GLU A 166 -15.44 -6.42 0.43
C GLU A 166 -15.43 -7.95 0.58
N ARG A 167 -16.32 -8.50 1.41
CA ARG A 167 -16.50 -9.97 1.54
C ARG A 167 -16.96 -10.60 0.23
N ASP A 168 -17.93 -9.99 -0.44
CA ASP A 168 -18.50 -10.51 -1.68
C ASP A 168 -17.53 -10.37 -2.87
N GLY A 169 -16.76 -9.28 -2.91
CA GLY A 169 -15.72 -9.05 -3.92
C GLY A 169 -14.54 -10.03 -3.83
N GLY A 170 -14.32 -10.65 -2.66
CA GLY A 170 -13.38 -11.76 -2.45
C GLY A 170 -13.94 -13.14 -2.87
N GLY A 171 -15.23 -13.25 -3.18
CA GLY A 171 -15.92 -14.50 -3.53
C GLY A 171 -15.72 -15.00 -4.97
N ARG A 172 -14.99 -14.26 -5.83
CA ARG A 172 -14.71 -14.68 -7.22
C ARG A 172 -13.75 -15.89 -7.32
N CYS A 173 -13.32 -16.45 -6.20
CA CYS A 173 -12.56 -17.70 -6.11
C CYS A 173 -13.25 -18.74 -5.20
N ALA A 174 -14.57 -18.90 -5.30
CA ALA A 174 -15.24 -20.04 -4.67
C ALA A 174 -15.06 -21.30 -5.55
N PRO A 175 -14.53 -22.42 -5.03
CA PRO A 175 -14.45 -23.66 -5.80
C PRO A 175 -15.87 -24.14 -6.11
N SER A 176 -16.20 -24.29 -7.39
CA SER A 176 -17.48 -24.89 -7.79
C SER A 176 -17.53 -26.32 -7.25
N LYS A 177 -18.56 -26.62 -6.45
CA LYS A 177 -18.88 -28.00 -6.08
C LYS A 177 -19.29 -28.72 -7.35
N ARG A 178 -18.41 -29.57 -7.86
CA ARG A 178 -18.67 -30.45 -8.99
C ARG A 178 -19.61 -31.54 -8.47
N SER A 179 -20.88 -31.48 -8.86
CA SER A 179 -21.86 -32.56 -8.71
C SER A 179 -21.50 -33.76 -9.57
#